data_AF-A0A972D7U1-F1
#
_entry.id   AF-A0A972D7U1-F1
#
_cell.length_a   1.000
_cell.length_b   1.000
_cell.length_c   1.000
_cell.angle_alpha   90.00
_cell.angle_beta   90.00
_cell.angle_gamma   90.00
#
_symmetry.space_group_name_H-M   'P 1'
#
loop_
_entity.id
_entity.type
_entity.pdbx_description
1 polymer ?
#
loop_
_entity_poly.entity_id
_entity_poly.type
_entity_poly.pdbx_seq_one_letter_code
_entity_poly.pdbx_strand_id
1 'polypeptide(L)'
;MPTLRLTAIALVLALSASCRGSEPVAPPAEPPVVAEPAPRAALPAKALPTRVGEGRVRHVVLFVADTLRADRVPPLAAPRIHSPALAHHARQAMVFEQAYSTSNWTKSAMASLLTGLEVHRHGALTHEHKLGEEHVLLMEMLKAHGFYTAGVLTNGYLTKEYGFDRAWDRVIHAKDTGLARGHFVAKEVERILEERPLDQPLFLYVHTTDVHAPYEPPPRDLAHYDRAPYKGAVRFGGDKLFIERIRRGEIPLKKRDRERLVALYDGEVSYHDRQFARVKRALARHGILDDAIFVFTSDHGEELFDHGSVSHGWRRLWQELVRVPLMVSLPGGEPARRKEVVSLLDVLPTILAEVGLRVDGAQPGRSLVGPLPESRPVLLESFGIRGVIDRGMKLIVRTYPRPAVTQLYDLRRDPHERHDLAAERPEEVERLEALLEELRRGLFVASRVSDAELDESTRRQLQELGYID
;
A
#
# COMPACT_ATOMS: atom_id res chain seq x y z
N MET A 1 9.94 -28.29 33.17
CA MET A 1 8.99 -29.13 33.92
C MET A 1 8.83 -28.53 35.32
N PRO A 2 7.64 -28.44 35.94
CA PRO A 2 6.23 -28.34 35.48
C PRO A 2 5.67 -26.91 35.79
N THR A 3 4.64 -26.33 35.13
CA THR A 3 3.14 -26.47 35.28
C THR A 3 2.67 -26.34 36.75
N LEU A 4 1.57 -25.69 37.18
CA LEU A 4 0.23 -25.34 36.68
C LEU A 4 -0.22 -24.04 37.41
N ARG A 5 -0.95 -23.05 36.84
CA ARG A 5 -2.38 -22.96 36.44
C ARG A 5 -3.44 -23.25 37.53
N LEU A 6 -4.43 -22.32 37.60
CA LEU A 6 -5.85 -22.43 38.03
C LEU A 6 -6.16 -22.03 39.49
N THR A 7 -7.25 -21.34 39.87
CA THR A 7 -8.50 -20.92 39.21
C THR A 7 -9.15 -19.79 40.03
N ALA A 8 -9.99 -18.98 39.39
CA ALA A 8 -10.95 -18.06 40.03
C ALA A 8 -12.14 -18.79 40.64
N ILE A 9 -12.75 -18.25 41.71
CA ILE A 9 -14.17 -18.43 42.10
C ILE A 9 -14.70 -17.13 42.73
N ALA A 10 -15.88 -16.72 42.30
CA ALA A 10 -16.68 -15.58 42.77
C ALA A 10 -17.75 -16.00 43.81
N LEU A 11 -18.14 -15.11 44.74
CA LEU A 11 -19.54 -14.87 45.19
C LEU A 11 -19.62 -13.71 46.22
N VAL A 12 -20.23 -12.55 45.92
CA VAL A 12 -21.58 -11.99 46.24
C VAL A 12 -21.94 -11.71 47.74
N LEU A 13 -22.49 -10.50 47.95
CA LEU A 13 -23.45 -9.97 48.98
C LEU A 13 -22.85 -8.87 49.88
N ALA A 14 -23.12 -7.58 49.65
CA ALA A 14 -24.36 -6.79 49.85
C ALA A 14 -24.56 -6.30 51.30
N LEU A 15 -24.51 -4.97 51.52
CA LEU A 15 -25.25 -4.27 52.57
C LEU A 15 -25.46 -2.81 52.21
N SER A 16 -26.72 -2.41 52.25
CA SER A 16 -27.31 -1.13 51.92
C SER A 16 -27.40 -0.23 53.16
N ALA A 17 -27.29 1.09 52.97
CA ALA A 17 -27.99 2.08 53.80
C ALA A 17 -28.13 3.41 53.03
N SER A 18 -29.29 4.01 53.22
CA SER A 18 -29.94 5.05 52.40
C SER A 18 -29.74 6.44 52.98
N CYS A 19 -29.75 7.49 52.14
CA CYS A 19 -30.37 8.79 52.46
C CYS A 19 -30.75 9.55 51.19
N ARG A 20 -31.88 10.27 51.27
CA ARG A 20 -32.77 10.71 50.19
C ARG A 20 -32.46 12.13 49.69
N GLY A 21 -32.85 12.42 48.44
CA GLY A 21 -33.63 13.63 48.12
C GLY A 21 -33.09 14.56 47.02
N SER A 22 -33.47 14.32 45.76
CA SER A 22 -33.77 15.38 44.76
C SER A 22 -34.53 14.76 43.57
N GLU A 23 -35.59 15.43 43.11
CA GLU A 23 -36.50 14.98 42.04
C GLU A 23 -35.80 14.71 40.69
N PRO A 24 -36.32 13.78 39.86
CA PRO A 24 -35.75 13.49 38.56
C PRO A 24 -36.15 14.55 37.52
N VAL A 25 -35.17 15.23 36.94
CA VAL A 25 -35.32 16.03 35.73
C VAL A 25 -35.59 15.08 34.55
N ALA A 26 -36.65 15.34 33.78
CA ALA A 26 -36.96 14.54 32.59
C ALA A 26 -35.83 14.66 31.54
N PRO A 27 -35.45 13.55 30.86
CA PRO A 27 -34.41 13.60 29.83
C PRO A 27 -34.90 14.42 28.61
N PRO A 28 -33.99 15.10 27.89
CA PRO A 28 -34.34 15.81 26.67
C PRO A 28 -34.87 14.83 25.61
N ALA A 29 -35.84 15.29 24.82
CA ALA A 29 -36.44 14.51 23.74
C ALA A 29 -35.38 14.05 22.73
N GLU A 30 -35.45 12.78 22.32
CA GLU A 30 -34.57 12.20 21.30
C GLU A 30 -34.66 13.01 19.99
N PRO A 31 -33.51 13.29 19.33
CA PRO A 31 -33.54 13.92 18.02
C PRO A 31 -34.27 13.01 17.02
N PRO A 32 -34.97 13.58 16.01
CA PRO A 32 -35.73 12.78 15.06
C PRO A 32 -34.79 11.81 14.34
N VAL A 33 -35.18 10.53 14.33
CA VAL A 33 -34.53 9.47 13.56
C VAL A 33 -34.57 9.88 12.10
N VAL A 34 -33.45 10.39 11.58
CA VAL A 34 -33.25 10.59 10.16
C VAL A 34 -33.21 9.19 9.55
N ALA A 35 -34.21 8.86 8.73
CA ALA A 35 -34.28 7.58 8.04
C ALA A 35 -32.94 7.27 7.37
N GLU A 36 -32.37 6.10 7.67
CA GLU A 36 -31.12 5.66 7.06
C GLU A 36 -31.27 5.67 5.53
N PRO A 37 -30.33 6.30 4.78
CA PRO A 37 -30.34 6.17 3.34
C PRO A 37 -30.19 4.69 2.97
N ALA A 38 -30.97 4.25 1.98
CA ALA A 38 -30.97 2.87 1.54
C ALA A 38 -29.54 2.36 1.29
N PRO A 39 -29.18 1.15 1.77
CA PRO A 39 -27.85 0.60 1.60
C PRO A 39 -27.51 0.55 0.11
N ARG A 40 -26.41 1.21 -0.29
CA ARG A 40 -25.82 1.00 -1.61
C ARG A 40 -25.44 -0.48 -1.70
N ALA A 41 -25.98 -1.18 -2.70
CA ALA A 41 -25.72 -2.60 -2.90
C ALA A 41 -24.21 -2.87 -2.92
N ALA A 42 -23.73 -3.65 -1.96
CA ALA A 42 -22.36 -4.16 -1.94
C ALA A 42 -22.14 -5.03 -3.18
N LEU A 43 -20.92 -4.98 -3.73
CA LEU A 43 -20.49 -5.93 -4.76
C LEU A 43 -20.69 -7.35 -4.22
N PRO A 44 -21.30 -8.29 -4.98
CA PRO A 44 -21.34 -9.68 -4.58
C PRO A 44 -19.90 -10.15 -4.35
N ALA A 45 -19.66 -10.86 -3.25
CA ALA A 45 -18.34 -11.35 -2.84
C ALA A 45 -17.72 -12.39 -3.80
N LYS A 46 -18.15 -12.48 -5.07
CA LYS A 46 -17.55 -13.25 -6.17
C LYS A 46 -17.93 -12.69 -7.55
N ALA A 47 -18.27 -11.40 -7.67
CA ALA A 47 -18.64 -10.85 -8.98
C ALA A 47 -17.38 -10.72 -9.85
N LEU A 48 -17.20 -11.66 -10.80
CA LEU A 48 -16.29 -11.47 -11.91
C LEU A 48 -16.76 -10.30 -12.76
N PRO A 49 -15.85 -9.52 -13.37
CA PRO A 49 -16.26 -8.48 -14.29
C PRO A 49 -16.95 -9.06 -15.52
N THR A 50 -17.79 -8.26 -16.16
CA THR A 50 -18.41 -8.58 -17.45
C THR A 50 -17.69 -7.85 -18.58
N ARG A 51 -17.66 -8.47 -19.76
CA ARG A 51 -17.15 -7.83 -20.98
C ARG A 51 -18.18 -6.83 -21.48
N VAL A 52 -17.74 -5.58 -21.66
CA VAL A 52 -18.62 -4.47 -22.08
C VAL A 52 -18.25 -3.87 -23.44
N GLY A 53 -17.13 -4.31 -24.02
CA GLY A 53 -16.68 -3.90 -25.35
C GLY A 53 -15.31 -4.47 -25.67
N GLU A 54 -14.75 -4.09 -26.81
CA GLU A 54 -13.34 -4.30 -27.09
C GLU A 54 -12.50 -3.36 -26.21
N GLY A 55 -11.45 -3.90 -25.58
CA GLY A 55 -10.49 -3.10 -24.84
C GLY A 55 -9.67 -2.22 -25.78
N ARG A 56 -9.17 -1.09 -25.25
CA ARG A 56 -8.20 -0.24 -25.94
C ARG A 56 -6.81 -0.86 -25.99
N VAL A 57 -6.52 -1.78 -25.07
CA VAL A 57 -5.23 -2.47 -24.97
C VAL A 57 -5.43 -3.96 -24.79
N ARG A 58 -4.48 -4.75 -25.30
CA ARG A 58 -4.47 -6.21 -25.13
C ARG A 58 -3.69 -6.67 -23.93
N HIS A 59 -2.71 -5.91 -23.46
CA HIS A 59 -1.79 -6.34 -22.41
C HIS A 59 -1.89 -5.44 -21.18
N VAL A 60 -1.54 -6.01 -20.02
CA VAL A 60 -1.53 -5.30 -18.74
C VAL A 60 -0.18 -5.57 -18.07
N VAL A 61 0.53 -4.49 -17.73
CA VAL A 61 1.74 -4.57 -16.91
C VAL A 61 1.54 -3.72 -15.67
N LEU A 62 1.57 -4.37 -14.51
CA LEU A 62 1.51 -3.72 -13.21
C LEU A 62 2.86 -3.88 -12.51
N PHE A 63 3.60 -2.78 -12.38
CA PHE A 63 4.92 -2.73 -11.75
C PHE A 63 4.81 -2.00 -10.40
N VAL A 64 5.13 -2.69 -9.32
CA VAL A 64 5.09 -2.17 -7.94
C VAL A 64 6.49 -2.20 -7.33
N ALA A 65 6.98 -1.04 -6.90
CA ALA A 65 8.22 -0.91 -6.14
C ALA A 65 7.89 -0.76 -4.65
N ASP A 66 8.15 -1.80 -3.87
CA ASP A 66 7.84 -1.87 -2.44
C ASP A 66 8.59 -0.79 -1.64
N THR A 67 7.87 -0.01 -0.83
CA THR A 67 8.33 1.12 0.00
C THR A 67 8.88 2.36 -0.73
N LEU A 68 8.70 2.47 -2.05
CA LEU A 68 9.19 3.59 -2.85
C LEU A 68 8.42 4.90 -2.57
N ARG A 69 9.08 5.87 -1.93
CA ARG A 69 8.50 7.19 -1.65
C ARG A 69 8.26 8.01 -2.93
N ALA A 70 7.13 8.71 -3.00
CA ALA A 70 6.82 9.63 -4.09
C ALA A 70 7.89 10.73 -4.26
N ASP A 71 8.40 11.28 -3.16
CA ASP A 71 9.41 12.36 -3.15
C ASP A 71 10.83 11.88 -3.51
N ARG A 72 10.96 10.65 -4.03
CA ARG A 72 12.19 10.07 -4.60
C ARG A 72 12.06 9.70 -6.07
N VAL A 73 10.88 9.91 -6.68
CA VAL A 73 10.62 9.63 -8.09
C VAL A 73 10.40 10.94 -8.87
N PRO A 74 11.24 11.26 -9.87
CA PRO A 74 10.97 12.37 -10.77
C PRO A 74 9.65 12.15 -11.56
N PRO A 75 8.85 13.20 -11.80
CA PRO A 75 9.09 14.60 -11.46
C PRO A 75 8.47 15.04 -10.12
N LEU A 76 8.10 14.09 -9.26
CA LEU A 76 7.55 14.35 -7.93
C LEU A 76 8.65 14.70 -6.90
N ALA A 77 9.86 14.19 -7.13
CA ALA A 77 11.04 14.43 -6.32
C ALA A 77 11.79 15.72 -6.68
N ALA A 78 12.51 16.25 -5.71
CA ALA A 78 13.58 17.21 -5.96
C ALA A 78 14.72 16.56 -6.79
N PRO A 79 15.57 17.35 -7.51
CA PRO A 79 16.58 16.84 -8.46
C PRO A 79 17.71 15.97 -7.87
N ARG A 80 17.64 15.60 -6.59
CA ARG A 80 18.66 14.85 -5.88
C ARG A 80 18.79 13.41 -6.37
N ILE A 81 17.68 12.75 -6.73
CA ILE A 81 17.68 11.32 -7.03
C ILE A 81 18.06 11.04 -8.49
N HIS A 82 19.07 10.20 -8.66
CA HIS A 82 19.55 9.71 -9.94
C HIS A 82 18.72 8.51 -10.41
N SER A 83 17.58 8.81 -11.04
CA SER A 83 16.63 7.82 -11.59
C SER A 83 16.20 8.17 -13.04
N PRO A 84 17.14 8.10 -14.01
CA PRO A 84 16.88 8.51 -15.39
C PRO A 84 15.80 7.69 -16.11
N ALA A 85 15.62 6.41 -15.77
CA ALA A 85 14.64 5.57 -16.45
C ALA A 85 13.20 5.89 -16.02
N LEU A 86 12.98 6.11 -14.72
CA LEU A 86 11.73 6.62 -14.17
C LEU A 86 11.44 8.03 -14.70
N ALA A 87 12.45 8.91 -14.73
CA ALA A 87 12.30 10.23 -15.31
C ALA A 87 11.92 10.18 -16.80
N HIS A 88 12.47 9.23 -17.56
CA HIS A 88 12.09 9.01 -18.96
C HIS A 88 10.66 8.50 -19.08
N HIS A 89 10.29 7.49 -18.29
CA HIS A 89 8.94 6.93 -18.30
C HIS A 89 7.88 7.98 -17.93
N ALA A 90 8.16 8.82 -16.94
CA ALA A 90 7.26 9.89 -16.51
C ALA A 90 6.96 10.91 -17.61
N ARG A 91 7.85 11.12 -18.59
CA ARG A 91 7.60 12.01 -19.75
C ARG A 91 6.66 11.41 -20.79
N GLN A 92 6.34 10.12 -20.66
CA GLN A 92 5.50 9.36 -21.58
C GLN A 92 4.23 8.84 -20.88
N ALA A 93 4.00 9.25 -19.63
CA ALA A 93 2.93 8.75 -18.79
C ALA A 93 2.03 9.88 -18.29
N MET A 94 0.81 9.54 -17.90
CA MET A 94 0.06 10.32 -16.93
C MET A 94 0.69 10.11 -15.55
N VAL A 95 1.21 11.17 -14.94
CA VAL A 95 1.81 11.16 -13.61
C VAL A 95 0.85 11.84 -12.63
N PHE A 96 0.44 11.11 -11.60
CA PHE A 96 -0.48 11.61 -10.58
C PHE A 96 0.29 12.18 -9.40
N GLU A 97 0.12 13.48 -9.13
CA GLU A 97 0.86 14.18 -8.08
C GLU A 97 0.34 13.88 -6.68
N GLN A 98 -0.94 13.53 -6.57
CA GLN A 98 -1.64 13.25 -5.32
C GLN A 98 -2.21 11.83 -5.33
N ALA A 99 -1.32 10.85 -5.49
CA ALA A 99 -1.67 9.43 -5.40
C ALA A 99 -1.37 8.87 -4.00
N TYR A 100 -2.37 8.19 -3.44
CA TYR A 100 -2.32 7.69 -2.07
C TYR A 100 -2.52 6.18 -2.00
N SER A 101 -1.65 5.50 -1.27
CA SER A 101 -1.90 4.15 -0.81
C SER A 101 -3.07 4.11 0.19
N THR A 102 -3.79 3.00 0.22
CA THR A 102 -4.83 2.74 1.21
C THR A 102 -4.25 2.40 2.58
N SER A 103 -2.98 2.00 2.65
CA SER A 103 -2.30 1.60 3.87
C SER A 103 -0.81 1.95 3.83
N ASN A 104 -0.16 1.91 4.98
CA ASN A 104 1.30 2.00 5.08
C ASN A 104 1.97 0.63 5.24
N TRP A 105 1.27 -0.43 4.81
CA TRP A 105 1.67 -1.82 4.98
C TRP A 105 1.44 -2.63 3.71
N THR A 106 2.47 -3.36 3.25
CA THR A 106 2.46 -4.05 1.95
C THR A 106 1.25 -4.95 1.78
N LYS A 107 0.99 -5.84 2.74
CA LYS A 107 -0.13 -6.80 2.62
C LYS A 107 -1.47 -6.10 2.44
N SER A 108 -1.74 -5.07 3.24
CA SER A 108 -3.00 -4.33 3.20
C SER A 108 -3.13 -3.50 1.92
N ALA A 109 -2.06 -2.79 1.55
CA ALA A 109 -2.03 -2.00 0.32
C ALA A 109 -2.20 -2.86 -0.94
N MET A 110 -1.54 -4.02 -1.00
CA MET A 110 -1.64 -4.94 -2.14
C MET A 110 -2.99 -5.66 -2.21
N ALA A 111 -3.58 -6.04 -1.07
CA ALA A 111 -4.95 -6.53 -1.04
C ALA A 111 -5.92 -5.47 -1.62
N SER A 112 -5.80 -4.20 -1.21
CA SER A 112 -6.62 -3.12 -1.77
C SER A 112 -6.37 -2.90 -3.26
N LEU A 113 -5.11 -2.86 -3.70
CA LEU A 113 -4.72 -2.67 -5.11
C LEU A 113 -5.31 -3.76 -6.02
N LEU A 114 -5.23 -5.02 -5.58
CA LEU A 114 -5.61 -6.19 -6.39
C LEU A 114 -7.11 -6.54 -6.28
N THR A 115 -7.82 -6.10 -5.25
CA THR A 115 -9.27 -6.33 -5.10
C THR A 115 -10.12 -5.10 -5.44
N GLY A 116 -9.52 -3.90 -5.41
CA GLY A 116 -10.26 -2.64 -5.51
C GLY A 116 -11.11 -2.32 -4.27
N LEU A 117 -10.88 -3.02 -3.14
CA LEU A 117 -11.62 -2.85 -1.89
C LEU A 117 -10.80 -2.09 -0.84
N GLU A 118 -11.49 -1.35 0.02
CA GLU A 118 -10.90 -0.69 1.18
C GLU A 118 -10.40 -1.73 2.21
N VAL A 119 -9.46 -1.32 3.08
CA VAL A 119 -8.77 -2.25 4.00
C VAL A 119 -9.73 -2.91 4.98
N HIS A 120 -10.66 -2.15 5.55
CA HIS A 120 -11.69 -2.71 6.43
C HIS A 120 -12.63 -3.72 5.75
N ARG A 121 -12.79 -3.66 4.41
CA ARG A 121 -13.67 -4.58 3.68
C ARG A 121 -13.00 -5.91 3.38
N HIS A 122 -11.70 -5.93 3.13
CA HIS A 122 -10.96 -7.15 2.84
C HIS A 122 -10.26 -7.78 4.06
N GLY A 123 -10.14 -7.06 5.18
CA GLY A 123 -9.74 -7.61 6.49
C GLY A 123 -8.26 -7.98 6.67
N ALA A 124 -7.46 -8.04 5.60
CA ALA A 124 -6.01 -8.29 5.60
C ALA A 124 -5.21 -7.14 6.26
N LEU A 125 -5.33 -7.00 7.58
CA LEU A 125 -4.87 -5.86 8.40
C LEU A 125 -3.60 -6.12 9.21
N THR A 126 -3.47 -7.30 9.82
CA THR A 126 -2.36 -7.62 10.74
C THR A 126 -1.40 -8.63 10.11
N HIS A 127 -0.37 -9.08 10.84
CA HIS A 127 0.61 -10.04 10.34
C HIS A 127 0.00 -11.42 10.14
N GLU A 128 -0.96 -11.76 10.98
CA GLU A 128 -1.64 -13.04 11.04
C GLU A 128 -2.73 -13.14 9.98
N HIS A 129 -3.43 -12.05 9.66
CA HIS A 129 -4.60 -12.13 8.79
C HIS A 129 -4.26 -12.54 7.35
N LYS A 130 -5.01 -13.51 6.83
CA LYS A 130 -5.02 -13.95 5.43
C LYS A 130 -6.13 -13.24 4.64
N LEU A 131 -5.90 -12.98 3.36
CA LEU A 131 -6.96 -12.52 2.46
C LEU A 131 -7.91 -13.66 2.11
N GLY A 132 -9.21 -13.47 2.37
CA GLY A 132 -10.25 -14.47 2.09
C GLY A 132 -10.42 -14.80 0.60
N GLU A 133 -10.94 -16.00 0.30
CA GLU A 133 -11.22 -16.47 -1.08
C GLU A 133 -12.51 -15.87 -1.67
N GLU A 134 -13.29 -15.17 -0.84
CA GLU A 134 -14.41 -14.33 -1.24
C GLU A 134 -13.95 -12.98 -1.84
N HIS A 135 -12.66 -12.68 -1.83
CA HIS A 135 -12.14 -11.50 -2.50
C HIS A 135 -11.45 -11.94 -3.80
N VAL A 136 -12.14 -11.73 -4.92
CA VAL A 136 -11.60 -12.01 -6.25
C VAL A 136 -10.52 -10.99 -6.55
N LEU A 137 -9.35 -11.48 -6.93
CA LEU A 137 -8.20 -10.66 -7.24
C LEU A 137 -8.13 -10.33 -8.74
N LEU A 138 -7.44 -9.24 -9.10
CA LEU A 138 -7.25 -8.78 -10.48
C LEU A 138 -6.76 -9.88 -11.43
N MET A 139 -5.80 -10.71 -11.00
CA MET A 139 -5.29 -11.79 -11.86
C MET A 139 -6.36 -12.87 -12.10
N GLU A 140 -7.19 -13.19 -11.10
CA GLU A 140 -8.32 -14.11 -11.28
C GLU A 140 -9.34 -13.53 -12.26
N MET A 141 -9.63 -12.22 -12.15
CA MET A 141 -10.52 -11.51 -13.06
C MET A 141 -10.01 -11.56 -14.51
N LEU A 142 -8.72 -11.29 -14.72
CA LEU A 142 -8.10 -11.30 -16.06
C LEU A 142 -7.97 -12.74 -16.60
N LYS A 143 -7.61 -13.71 -15.75
CA LYS A 143 -7.52 -15.13 -16.11
C LYS A 143 -8.85 -15.66 -16.64
N ALA A 144 -9.95 -15.33 -15.96
CA ALA A 144 -11.30 -15.69 -16.40
C ALA A 144 -11.67 -15.11 -17.78
N HIS A 145 -10.96 -14.08 -18.24
CA HIS A 145 -11.15 -13.42 -19.54
C HIS A 145 -10.06 -13.74 -20.56
N GLY A 146 -9.32 -14.84 -20.35
CA GLY A 146 -8.39 -15.42 -21.33
C GLY A 146 -6.97 -14.86 -21.27
N PHE A 147 -6.61 -14.11 -20.23
CA PHE A 147 -5.23 -13.64 -20.06
C PHE A 147 -4.30 -14.76 -19.61
N TYR A 148 -3.10 -14.78 -20.19
CA TYR A 148 -1.94 -15.44 -19.59
C TYR A 148 -1.46 -14.59 -18.42
N THR A 149 -1.52 -15.17 -17.23
CA THR A 149 -1.25 -14.49 -15.96
C THR A 149 0.13 -14.87 -15.45
N ALA A 150 1.02 -13.89 -15.40
CA ALA A 150 2.39 -14.12 -14.95
C ALA A 150 2.85 -13.08 -13.92
N GLY A 151 3.75 -13.48 -13.02
CA GLY A 151 4.29 -12.55 -12.05
C GLY A 151 5.65 -12.93 -11.46
N VAL A 152 6.35 -11.91 -10.97
CA VAL A 152 7.57 -12.05 -10.16
C VAL A 152 7.36 -11.27 -8.87
N LEU A 153 7.26 -11.98 -7.74
CA LEU A 153 6.82 -11.46 -6.45
C LEU A 153 7.92 -11.64 -5.41
N THR A 154 8.42 -10.53 -4.86
CA THR A 154 9.61 -10.52 -4.01
C THR A 154 9.37 -10.22 -2.53
N ASN A 155 8.10 -10.08 -2.11
CA ASN A 155 7.71 -9.89 -0.71
C ASN A 155 6.97 -11.13 -0.17
N GLY A 156 7.31 -11.55 1.06
CA GLY A 156 6.75 -12.74 1.70
C GLY A 156 5.28 -12.64 2.08
N TYR A 157 4.68 -11.44 2.05
CA TYR A 157 3.24 -11.29 2.18
C TYR A 157 2.46 -11.65 0.92
N LEU A 158 3.10 -11.71 -0.24
CA LEU A 158 2.43 -11.95 -1.52
C LEU A 158 2.55 -13.42 -1.93
N THR A 159 2.14 -14.31 -1.03
CA THR A 159 2.27 -15.76 -1.17
C THR A 159 0.94 -16.48 -0.91
N LYS A 160 0.92 -17.80 -1.11
CA LYS A 160 -0.27 -18.65 -0.88
C LYS A 160 -0.79 -18.58 0.57
N GLU A 161 0.12 -18.46 1.54
CA GLU A 161 -0.20 -18.42 2.98
C GLU A 161 -1.11 -17.22 3.30
N TYR A 162 -0.91 -16.12 2.58
CA TYR A 162 -1.68 -14.89 2.73
C TYR A 162 -2.80 -14.71 1.69
N GLY A 163 -2.97 -15.67 0.79
CA GLY A 163 -4.07 -15.69 -0.18
C GLY A 163 -3.83 -14.95 -1.49
N PHE A 164 -2.57 -14.69 -1.86
CA PHE A 164 -2.22 -13.97 -3.10
C PHE A 164 -1.78 -14.88 -4.27
N ASP A 165 -1.44 -16.13 -3.99
CA ASP A 165 -1.04 -17.11 -5.00
C ASP A 165 -2.30 -17.80 -5.58
N ARG A 166 -2.99 -17.09 -6.47
CA ARG A 166 -4.24 -17.52 -7.11
C ARG A 166 -4.20 -17.20 -8.59
N ALA A 167 -4.72 -18.10 -9.42
CA ALA A 167 -4.90 -17.91 -10.86
C ALA A 167 -3.65 -17.34 -11.59
N TRP A 168 -2.49 -17.93 -11.31
CA TRP A 168 -1.25 -17.71 -12.07
C TRP A 168 -1.02 -18.86 -13.04
N ASP A 169 -0.71 -18.56 -14.31
CA ASP A 169 -0.10 -19.53 -15.21
C ASP A 169 1.38 -19.72 -14.90
N ARG A 170 2.03 -18.64 -14.46
CA ARG A 170 3.44 -18.65 -14.08
C ARG A 170 3.75 -17.58 -13.05
N VAL A 171 4.14 -18.00 -11.86
CA VAL A 171 4.59 -17.09 -10.81
C VAL A 171 5.96 -17.52 -10.29
N ILE A 172 6.84 -16.54 -10.08
CA ILE A 172 8.11 -16.73 -9.40
C ILE A 172 8.02 -15.99 -8.06
N HIS A 173 8.14 -16.73 -6.96
CA HIS A 173 8.27 -16.13 -5.64
C HIS A 173 9.73 -16.12 -5.19
N ALA A 174 10.16 -14.99 -4.61
CA ALA A 174 11.49 -14.92 -4.01
C ALA A 174 11.64 -15.86 -2.81
N LYS A 175 10.56 -16.24 -2.09
CA LYS A 175 10.63 -17.26 -1.03
C LYS A 175 11.08 -18.64 -1.54
N ASP A 176 10.76 -18.98 -2.78
CA ASP A 176 11.07 -20.29 -3.35
C ASP A 176 12.48 -20.33 -3.97
N THR A 177 12.93 -19.19 -4.48
CA THR A 177 14.23 -19.07 -5.17
C THR A 177 15.35 -18.56 -4.27
N GLY A 178 15.02 -17.84 -3.19
CA GLY A 178 15.96 -17.05 -2.40
C GLY A 178 16.45 -15.78 -3.10
N LEU A 179 15.86 -15.40 -4.24
CA LEU A 179 16.35 -14.33 -5.11
C LEU A 179 15.33 -13.19 -5.20
N ALA A 180 15.58 -12.10 -4.47
CA ALA A 180 14.69 -10.93 -4.42
C ALA A 180 15.21 -9.67 -5.16
N ARG A 181 16.52 -9.60 -5.46
CA ARG A 181 17.12 -8.39 -6.04
C ARG A 181 16.66 -8.13 -7.47
N GLY A 182 16.49 -6.86 -7.84
CA GLY A 182 15.87 -6.45 -9.11
C GLY A 182 16.54 -6.97 -10.39
N HIS A 183 17.84 -7.30 -10.37
CA HIS A 183 18.49 -7.90 -11.53
C HIS A 183 18.03 -9.34 -11.81
N PHE A 184 17.64 -10.09 -10.77
CA PHE A 184 16.98 -11.39 -10.91
C PHE A 184 15.54 -11.19 -11.38
N VAL A 185 14.80 -10.24 -10.79
CA VAL A 185 13.44 -9.91 -11.24
C VAL A 185 13.42 -9.59 -12.73
N ALA A 186 14.33 -8.73 -13.20
CA ALA A 186 14.42 -8.38 -14.61
C ALA A 186 14.75 -9.58 -15.51
N LYS A 187 15.57 -10.53 -15.03
CA LYS A 187 15.88 -11.76 -15.75
C LYS A 187 14.66 -12.69 -15.83
N GLU A 188 13.90 -12.83 -14.74
CA GLU A 188 12.70 -13.66 -14.73
C GLU A 188 11.58 -13.06 -15.58
N VAL A 189 11.46 -11.73 -15.63
CA VAL A 189 10.57 -11.06 -16.58
C VAL A 189 10.99 -11.35 -18.03
N GLU A 190 12.28 -11.25 -18.37
CA GLU A 190 12.78 -11.62 -19.70
C GLU A 190 12.40 -13.07 -20.04
N ARG A 191 12.61 -14.01 -19.12
CA ARG A 191 12.26 -15.44 -19.29
C ARG A 191 10.75 -15.66 -19.47
N ILE A 192 9.91 -14.99 -18.69
CA ILE A 192 8.45 -15.04 -18.87
C ILE A 192 8.06 -14.56 -20.26
N LEU A 193 8.65 -13.46 -20.74
CA LEU A 193 8.31 -12.88 -22.04
C LEU A 193 8.73 -13.76 -23.22
N GLU A 194 9.82 -14.53 -23.06
CA GLU A 194 10.33 -15.51 -24.04
C GLU A 194 9.49 -16.77 -24.12
N GLU A 195 9.00 -17.28 -22.97
CA GLU A 195 8.36 -18.60 -22.88
C GLU A 195 6.82 -18.55 -22.91
N ARG A 196 6.20 -17.36 -22.84
CA ARG A 196 4.73 -17.24 -22.81
C ARG A 196 4.06 -17.60 -24.15
N PRO A 197 2.79 -18.04 -24.14
CA PRO A 197 1.96 -18.09 -25.35
C PRO A 197 1.74 -16.68 -25.93
N LEU A 198 1.90 -16.55 -27.25
CA LEU A 198 1.80 -15.26 -27.96
C LEU A 198 0.38 -14.93 -28.46
N ASP A 199 -0.49 -15.94 -28.54
CA ASP A 199 -1.90 -15.81 -28.93
C ASP A 199 -2.78 -15.29 -27.79
N GLN A 200 -2.29 -15.35 -26.55
CA GLN A 200 -2.99 -14.88 -25.35
C GLN A 200 -2.57 -13.45 -24.95
N PRO A 201 -3.50 -12.61 -24.46
CA PRO A 201 -3.16 -11.36 -23.82
C PRO A 201 -2.38 -11.61 -22.52
N LEU A 202 -1.34 -10.80 -22.24
CA LEU A 202 -0.51 -10.92 -21.06
C LEU A 202 -1.02 -10.02 -19.93
N PHE A 203 -1.17 -10.59 -18.73
CA PHE A 203 -1.12 -9.85 -17.47
C PHE A 203 0.22 -10.15 -16.79
N LEU A 204 1.07 -9.13 -16.63
CA LEU A 204 2.36 -9.24 -15.95
C LEU A 204 2.36 -8.40 -14.67
N TYR A 205 2.51 -9.05 -13.53
CA TYR A 205 2.68 -8.39 -12.23
C TYR A 205 4.14 -8.47 -11.75
N VAL A 206 4.80 -7.32 -11.64
CA VAL A 206 6.19 -7.24 -11.18
C VAL A 206 6.20 -6.51 -9.85
N HIS A 207 6.61 -7.21 -8.79
CA HIS A 207 6.73 -6.62 -7.45
C HIS A 207 8.16 -6.75 -6.96
N THR A 208 8.83 -5.63 -6.68
CA THR A 208 10.24 -5.56 -6.28
C THR A 208 10.41 -5.02 -4.87
N THR A 209 11.32 -5.59 -4.08
CA THR A 209 11.67 -5.15 -2.71
C THR A 209 13.02 -4.44 -2.60
N ASP A 210 13.60 -4.00 -3.72
CA ASP A 210 14.96 -3.41 -3.73
C ASP A 210 15.10 -2.19 -2.82
N VAL A 211 14.05 -1.37 -2.71
CA VAL A 211 14.06 -0.15 -1.90
C VAL A 211 13.47 -0.34 -0.51
N HIS A 212 13.04 -1.56 -0.16
CA HIS A 212 12.67 -1.97 1.18
C HIS A 212 13.95 -2.32 1.98
N ALA A 213 13.92 -2.12 3.30
CA ALA A 213 15.03 -2.57 4.14
C ALA A 213 15.19 -4.11 4.12
N PRO A 214 16.41 -4.67 4.21
CA PRO A 214 17.69 -4.01 4.39
C PRO A 214 18.22 -3.29 3.13
N TYR A 215 18.75 -2.07 3.30
CA TYR A 215 19.29 -1.29 2.18
C TYR A 215 20.76 -1.62 1.91
N GLU A 216 21.01 -2.30 0.80
CA GLU A 216 22.31 -2.76 0.37
C GLU A 216 22.55 -2.42 -1.12
N PRO A 217 22.55 -1.13 -1.48
CA PRO A 217 22.75 -0.72 -2.86
C PRO A 217 24.18 -1.04 -3.31
N PRO A 218 24.40 -1.36 -4.59
CA PRO A 218 25.77 -1.54 -5.10
C PRO A 218 26.61 -0.27 -4.89
N PRO A 219 27.93 -0.39 -4.67
CA PRO A 219 28.79 0.76 -4.35
C PRO A 219 28.71 1.91 -5.36
N ARG A 220 28.51 1.61 -6.65
CA ARG A 220 28.35 2.63 -7.70
C ARG A 220 27.10 3.49 -7.50
N ASP A 221 26.01 2.88 -7.04
CA ASP A 221 24.70 3.52 -6.90
C ASP A 221 24.70 4.37 -5.62
N LEU A 222 25.30 3.86 -4.53
CA LEU A 222 25.54 4.62 -3.30
C LEU A 222 26.50 5.80 -3.49
N ALA A 223 27.50 5.68 -4.36
CA ALA A 223 28.50 6.71 -4.59
C ALA A 223 27.93 8.02 -5.17
N HIS A 224 26.67 8.04 -5.61
CA HIS A 224 25.98 9.28 -5.98
C HIS A 224 25.57 10.12 -4.75
N TYR A 225 25.40 9.49 -3.59
CA TYR A 225 24.81 10.09 -2.39
C TYR A 225 25.78 10.17 -1.23
N ASP A 226 26.70 9.20 -1.12
CA ASP A 226 27.65 9.16 -0.02
C ASP A 226 28.95 8.43 -0.40
N ARG A 227 29.98 9.22 -0.74
CA ARG A 227 31.33 8.75 -1.07
C ARG A 227 32.27 8.71 0.12
N ALA A 228 31.89 9.34 1.24
CA ALA A 228 32.79 9.49 2.37
C ALA A 228 32.95 8.14 3.10
N PRO A 229 34.16 7.81 3.59
CA PRO A 229 34.34 6.65 4.45
C PRO A 229 33.35 6.68 5.62
N TYR A 230 32.71 5.54 5.88
CA TYR A 230 31.70 5.43 6.93
C TYR A 230 32.13 4.38 7.96
N LYS A 231 32.24 4.81 9.22
CA LYS A 231 32.61 3.96 10.37
C LYS A 231 31.52 3.93 11.45
N GLY A 232 30.30 4.30 11.10
CA GLY A 232 29.16 4.40 12.01
C GLY A 232 28.43 3.07 12.25
N ALA A 233 27.25 3.17 12.88
CA ALA A 233 26.46 2.05 13.39
C ALA A 233 25.61 1.35 12.32
N VAL A 234 25.21 2.06 11.25
CA VAL A 234 24.41 1.51 10.13
C VAL A 234 25.18 0.43 9.37
N ARG A 235 24.89 -0.83 9.70
CA ARG A 235 25.40 -2.03 9.02
C ARG A 235 24.31 -3.09 9.10
N PHE A 236 23.66 -3.39 7.98
CA PHE A 236 22.66 -4.45 7.92
C PHE A 236 23.32 -5.81 8.13
N GLY A 237 24.27 -6.20 7.27
CA GLY A 237 25.22 -7.28 7.59
C GLY A 237 24.58 -8.60 8.02
N GLY A 238 23.37 -8.89 7.53
CA GLY A 238 22.57 -10.06 7.93
C GLY A 238 21.78 -9.92 9.23
N ASP A 239 21.86 -8.80 9.96
CA ASP A 239 20.98 -8.49 11.09
C ASP A 239 19.58 -8.11 10.56
N LYS A 240 18.71 -9.11 10.55
CA LYS A 240 17.32 -9.04 10.08
C LYS A 240 16.45 -8.10 10.91
N LEU A 241 16.81 -7.85 12.17
CA LEU A 241 16.06 -6.98 13.08
C LEU A 241 16.70 -5.60 13.25
N PHE A 242 17.70 -5.25 12.43
CA PHE A 242 18.48 -4.03 12.58
C PHE A 242 17.61 -2.76 12.61
N ILE A 243 16.68 -2.63 11.64
CA ILE A 243 15.75 -1.50 11.57
C ILE A 243 14.81 -1.46 12.76
N GLU A 244 14.32 -2.62 13.17
CA GLU A 244 13.44 -2.71 14.32
C GLU A 244 14.15 -2.28 15.61
N ARG A 245 15.38 -2.71 15.83
CA ARG A 245 16.19 -2.32 16.99
C ARG A 245 16.50 -0.81 17.00
N ILE A 246 16.73 -0.21 15.83
CA ILE A 246 16.79 1.26 15.70
C ILE A 246 15.46 1.90 16.14
N ARG A 247 14.33 1.39 15.63
CA ARG A 247 12.99 1.91 15.93
C ARG A 247 12.62 1.76 17.42
N ARG A 248 13.03 0.66 18.06
CA ARG A 248 12.89 0.41 19.50
C ARG A 248 13.85 1.26 20.36
N GLY A 249 14.78 1.99 19.74
CA GLY A 249 15.75 2.86 20.41
C GLY A 249 16.95 2.11 21.00
N GLU A 250 17.10 0.82 20.72
CA GLU A 250 18.21 -0.02 21.21
C GLU A 250 19.54 0.34 20.52
N ILE A 251 19.47 0.91 19.32
CA ILE A 251 20.63 1.37 18.55
C ILE A 251 20.54 2.90 18.39
N PRO A 252 21.23 3.69 19.22
CA PRO A 252 21.21 5.14 19.11
C PRO A 252 21.98 5.60 17.86
N LEU A 253 21.31 6.32 16.97
CA LEU A 253 21.90 6.84 15.74
C LEU A 253 22.32 8.30 15.88
N LYS A 254 23.58 8.59 15.55
CA LYS A 254 24.11 9.95 15.39
C LYS A 254 23.62 10.54 14.07
N LYS A 255 23.80 11.86 13.89
CA LYS A 255 23.46 12.56 12.63
C LYS A 255 24.04 11.86 11.40
N ARG A 256 25.34 11.52 11.43
CA ARG A 256 26.03 10.84 10.33
C ARG A 256 25.46 9.45 10.03
N ASP A 257 25.00 8.73 11.05
CA ASP A 257 24.36 7.42 10.88
C ASP A 257 23.01 7.57 10.15
N ARG A 258 22.21 8.58 10.52
CA ARG A 258 20.95 8.89 9.84
C ARG A 258 21.18 9.29 8.38
N GLU A 259 22.13 10.19 8.13
CA GLU A 259 22.53 10.60 6.77
C GLU A 259 22.98 9.39 5.93
N ARG A 260 23.72 8.46 6.54
CA ARG A 260 24.15 7.23 5.87
C ARG A 260 22.97 6.35 5.48
N LEU A 261 22.00 6.15 6.39
CA LEU A 261 20.83 5.32 6.13
C LEU A 261 19.99 5.90 4.98
N VAL A 262 19.77 7.22 4.98
CA VAL A 262 19.10 7.92 3.87
C VAL A 262 19.84 7.73 2.55
N ALA A 263 21.18 7.85 2.55
CA ALA A 263 21.98 7.64 1.35
C ALA A 263 21.95 6.19 0.83
N LEU A 264 21.81 5.20 1.73
CA LEU A 264 21.61 3.81 1.32
C LEU A 264 20.25 3.62 0.63
N TYR A 265 19.18 4.18 1.20
CA TYR A 265 17.85 4.18 0.57
C TYR A 265 17.89 4.86 -0.82
N ASP A 266 18.44 6.08 -0.93
CA ASP A 266 18.55 6.80 -2.20
C ASP A 266 19.39 6.01 -3.24
N GLY A 267 20.42 5.29 -2.77
CA GLY A 267 21.22 4.36 -3.56
C GLY A 267 20.39 3.19 -4.09
N GLU A 268 19.50 2.61 -3.27
CA GLU A 268 18.61 1.54 -3.70
C GLU A 268 17.61 2.01 -4.75
N VAL A 269 17.08 3.23 -4.61
CA VAL A 269 16.20 3.83 -5.64
C VAL A 269 16.91 3.91 -6.99
N SER A 270 18.20 4.26 -7.00
CA SER A 270 19.00 4.36 -8.22
C SER A 270 19.33 2.99 -8.83
N TYR A 271 19.61 2.02 -7.96
CA TYR A 271 19.80 0.64 -8.37
C TYR A 271 18.51 0.05 -8.97
N HIS A 272 17.37 0.26 -8.31
CA HIS A 272 16.04 -0.13 -8.76
C HIS A 272 15.70 0.51 -10.12
N ASP A 273 15.94 1.81 -10.30
CA ASP A 273 15.73 2.52 -11.58
C ASP A 273 16.44 1.83 -12.76
N ARG A 274 17.68 1.38 -12.55
CA ARG A 274 18.42 0.65 -13.58
C ARG A 274 17.80 -0.71 -13.92
N GLN A 275 17.21 -1.40 -12.95
CA GLN A 275 16.53 -2.68 -13.19
C GLN A 275 15.16 -2.47 -13.83
N PHE A 276 14.43 -1.44 -13.40
CA PHE A 276 13.22 -0.96 -14.07
C PHE A 276 13.49 -0.67 -15.55
N ALA A 277 14.60 0.01 -15.87
CA ALA A 277 15.02 0.24 -17.25
C ALA A 277 15.22 -1.06 -18.04
N ARG A 278 15.77 -2.10 -17.40
CA ARG A 278 15.97 -3.41 -18.03
C ARG A 278 14.63 -4.09 -18.32
N VAL A 279 13.71 -4.08 -17.36
CA VAL A 279 12.34 -4.59 -17.55
C VAL A 279 11.62 -3.85 -18.67
N LYS A 280 11.64 -2.51 -18.67
CA LYS A 280 11.05 -1.70 -19.75
C LYS A 280 11.63 -2.04 -21.12
N ARG A 281 12.95 -2.22 -21.24
CA ARG A 281 13.59 -2.64 -22.49
C ARG A 281 13.16 -4.03 -22.92
N ALA A 282 13.04 -4.98 -22.00
CA ALA A 282 12.55 -6.32 -22.32
C ALA A 282 11.11 -6.27 -22.85
N LEU A 283 10.22 -5.54 -22.18
CA LEU A 283 8.83 -5.35 -22.63
C LEU A 283 8.75 -4.70 -24.01
N ALA A 284 9.57 -3.68 -24.28
CA ALA A 284 9.65 -3.03 -25.59
C ALA A 284 10.14 -3.99 -26.68
N ARG A 285 11.19 -4.78 -26.43
CA ARG A 285 11.72 -5.75 -27.41
C ARG A 285 10.70 -6.81 -27.81
N HIS A 286 9.80 -7.18 -26.91
CA HIS A 286 8.72 -8.15 -27.16
C HIS A 286 7.41 -7.49 -27.65
N GLY A 287 7.43 -6.19 -27.98
CA GLY A 287 6.26 -5.46 -28.49
C GLY A 287 5.14 -5.29 -27.47
N ILE A 288 5.37 -5.56 -26.17
CA ILE A 288 4.31 -5.49 -25.15
C ILE A 288 3.84 -4.05 -24.96
N LEU A 289 4.79 -3.10 -24.91
CA LEU A 289 4.46 -1.71 -24.59
C LEU A 289 3.63 -1.00 -25.66
N ASP A 290 3.58 -1.56 -26.87
CA ASP A 290 2.84 -0.98 -28.00
C ASP A 290 1.33 -1.24 -27.90
N ASP A 291 0.91 -2.18 -27.05
CA ASP A 291 -0.48 -2.60 -26.86
C ASP A 291 -0.77 -2.95 -25.40
N ALA A 292 -0.15 -2.22 -24.46
CA ALA A 292 -0.32 -2.43 -23.02
C ALA A 292 -0.74 -1.18 -22.28
N ILE A 293 -1.63 -1.34 -21.31
CA ILE A 293 -1.62 -0.45 -20.15
C ILE A 293 -0.41 -0.81 -19.27
N PHE A 294 0.44 0.19 -19.01
CA PHE A 294 1.56 0.07 -18.09
C PHE A 294 1.33 0.96 -16.87
N VAL A 295 1.21 0.34 -15.70
CA VAL A 295 1.03 1.03 -14.42
C VAL A 295 2.31 0.85 -13.60
N PHE A 296 2.95 1.96 -13.22
CA PHE A 296 4.03 1.99 -12.25
C PHE A 296 3.54 2.62 -10.96
N THR A 297 3.73 1.95 -9.82
CA THR A 297 3.37 2.50 -8.52
C THR A 297 4.28 1.98 -7.41
N SER A 298 4.04 2.45 -6.20
CA SER A 298 4.46 1.81 -4.96
C SER A 298 3.26 1.32 -4.16
N ASP A 299 3.47 0.35 -3.29
CA ASP A 299 2.48 -0.11 -2.32
C ASP A 299 2.32 0.90 -1.18
N HIS A 300 3.41 1.45 -0.67
CA HIS A 300 3.47 2.54 0.29
C HIS A 300 4.89 3.15 0.28
N GLY A 301 5.13 4.20 1.05
CA GLY A 301 6.47 4.80 1.17
C GLY A 301 7.22 4.34 2.41
N GLU A 302 8.16 5.16 2.85
CA GLU A 302 9.06 4.84 3.97
C GLU A 302 9.46 6.08 4.78
N GLU A 303 9.48 5.97 6.11
CA GLU A 303 9.97 7.03 6.98
C GLU A 303 11.50 7.01 7.05
N LEU A 304 12.12 8.16 6.84
CA LEU A 304 13.57 8.34 6.81
C LEU A 304 13.97 9.41 7.85
N PHE A 305 13.51 9.22 9.09
CA PHE A 305 13.63 10.16 10.22
C PHE A 305 12.81 11.43 10.08
N ASP A 306 11.89 11.51 9.12
CA ASP A 306 11.02 12.65 8.90
C ASP A 306 10.26 12.97 10.19
N HIS A 307 9.64 12.00 10.86
CA HIS A 307 8.93 12.16 12.14
C HIS A 307 9.60 11.38 13.28
N GLY A 308 10.94 11.32 13.24
CA GLY A 308 11.77 10.74 14.28
C GLY A 308 11.85 9.21 14.31
N SER A 309 11.24 8.50 13.36
CA SER A 309 11.37 7.04 13.19
C SER A 309 12.02 6.67 11.86
N VAL A 310 12.26 5.38 11.65
CA VAL A 310 12.75 4.83 10.39
C VAL A 310 11.83 3.71 9.92
N SER A 311 11.84 3.47 8.61
CA SER A 311 11.06 2.47 7.92
C SER A 311 9.55 2.76 7.98
N HIS A 312 8.70 1.75 7.84
CA HIS A 312 7.25 1.87 7.93
C HIS A 312 6.79 1.07 9.15
N GLY A 313 6.14 1.76 10.10
CA GLY A 313 5.73 1.19 11.38
C GLY A 313 4.20 1.15 11.52
N TRP A 314 3.68 0.26 12.36
CA TRP A 314 2.25 -0.13 12.36
C TRP A 314 1.27 0.96 12.86
N ARG A 315 1.69 2.22 13.05
CA ARG A 315 0.92 3.28 13.73
C ARG A 315 1.19 4.68 13.18
N ARG A 316 1.51 4.78 11.90
CA ARG A 316 1.85 6.04 11.26
C ARG A 316 1.23 6.07 9.87
N LEU A 317 0.65 7.21 9.50
CA LEU A 317 0.06 7.41 8.18
C LEU A 317 0.61 8.70 7.56
N TRP A 318 1.86 9.07 7.86
CA TRP A 318 2.50 10.30 7.36
C TRP A 318 2.59 10.31 5.82
N GLN A 319 2.74 11.49 5.21
CA GLN A 319 2.82 11.68 3.76
C GLN A 319 3.91 10.81 3.14
N GLU A 320 5.08 10.72 3.77
CA GLU A 320 6.18 9.88 3.30
C GLU A 320 5.87 8.38 3.32
N LEU A 321 4.84 7.96 4.04
CA LEU A 321 4.39 6.57 4.11
C LEU A 321 3.22 6.28 3.17
N VAL A 322 2.31 7.23 2.93
CA VAL A 322 1.07 6.93 2.17
C VAL A 322 0.99 7.60 0.81
N ARG A 323 1.77 8.66 0.54
CA ARG A 323 1.83 9.28 -0.78
C ARG A 323 2.84 8.53 -1.64
N VAL A 324 2.34 7.88 -2.68
CA VAL A 324 3.12 6.97 -3.55
C VAL A 324 3.28 7.55 -4.95
N PRO A 325 4.35 7.21 -5.68
CA PRO A 325 4.39 7.47 -7.11
C PRO A 325 3.28 6.68 -7.80
N LEU A 326 2.58 7.28 -8.76
CA LEU A 326 1.65 6.57 -9.63
C LEU A 326 1.75 7.13 -11.05
N MET A 327 2.09 6.26 -11.99
CA MET A 327 2.21 6.59 -13.40
C MET A 327 1.42 5.57 -14.23
N VAL A 328 0.62 6.07 -15.17
CA VAL A 328 -0.16 5.24 -16.10
C VAL A 328 0.22 5.63 -17.52
N SER A 329 0.67 4.66 -18.32
CA SER A 329 0.94 4.84 -19.75
C SER A 329 0.03 3.95 -20.58
N LEU A 330 -0.43 4.48 -21.71
CA LEU A 330 -1.24 3.78 -22.70
C LEU A 330 -0.62 3.96 -24.09
N PRO A 331 -0.84 3.03 -25.03
CA PRO A 331 -0.44 3.21 -26.41
C PRO A 331 -1.13 4.43 -27.02
N GLY A 332 -0.35 5.35 -27.60
CA GLY A 332 -0.87 6.60 -28.16
C GLY A 332 -1.49 7.56 -27.13
N GLY A 333 -1.36 7.29 -25.82
CA GLY A 333 -1.84 8.17 -24.77
C GLY A 333 -0.93 9.38 -24.59
N GLU A 334 -1.53 10.56 -24.40
CA GLU A 334 -0.78 11.79 -24.16
C GLU A 334 -0.23 11.83 -22.71
N PRO A 335 1.06 12.17 -22.53
CA PRO A 335 1.61 12.37 -21.20
C PRO A 335 0.96 13.56 -20.51
N ALA A 336 0.70 13.44 -19.21
CA ALA A 336 0.04 14.49 -18.45
C ALA A 336 0.49 14.54 -17.00
N ARG A 337 0.54 15.75 -16.42
CA ARG A 337 0.67 15.94 -14.98
C ARG A 337 -0.73 16.12 -14.39
N ARG A 338 -1.18 15.13 -13.61
CA ARG A 338 -2.52 15.08 -13.02
C ARG A 338 -2.45 15.49 -11.56
N LYS A 339 -3.20 16.53 -11.18
CA LYS A 339 -3.22 17.09 -9.82
C LYS A 339 -4.36 16.52 -8.98
N GLU A 340 -5.29 15.81 -9.61
CA GLU A 340 -6.44 15.19 -8.98
C GLU A 340 -6.00 14.19 -7.91
N VAL A 341 -6.79 14.11 -6.83
CA VAL A 341 -6.54 13.19 -5.72
C VAL A 341 -7.00 11.78 -6.08
N VAL A 342 -6.04 10.86 -6.15
CA VAL A 342 -6.26 9.46 -6.56
C VAL A 342 -5.76 8.49 -5.50
N SER A 343 -6.20 7.24 -5.60
CA SER A 343 -5.87 6.17 -4.66
C SER A 343 -5.48 4.91 -5.43
N LEU A 344 -4.73 4.01 -4.79
CA LEU A 344 -4.45 2.68 -5.37
C LEU A 344 -5.73 1.89 -5.69
N LEU A 345 -6.87 2.19 -5.04
CA LEU A 345 -8.18 1.63 -5.38
C LEU A 345 -8.62 1.94 -6.81
N ASP A 346 -8.07 2.99 -7.43
CA ASP A 346 -8.40 3.42 -8.79
C ASP A 346 -7.72 2.55 -9.86
N VAL A 347 -6.66 1.81 -9.51
CA VAL A 347 -5.86 1.05 -10.48
C VAL A 347 -6.68 -0.11 -11.07
N LEU A 348 -7.41 -0.87 -10.25
CA LEU A 348 -8.24 -1.97 -10.71
C LEU A 348 -9.32 -1.53 -11.71
N PRO A 349 -10.21 -0.55 -11.41
CA PRO A 349 -11.20 -0.08 -12.39
C PRO A 349 -10.56 0.50 -13.64
N THR A 350 -9.38 1.12 -13.53
CA THR A 350 -8.63 1.60 -14.70
C THR A 350 -8.25 0.43 -15.60
N ILE A 351 -7.54 -0.56 -15.06
CA ILE A 351 -7.08 -1.72 -15.83
C ILE A 351 -8.26 -2.43 -16.50
N LEU A 352 -9.31 -2.73 -15.74
CA LEU A 352 -10.49 -3.41 -16.26
C LEU A 352 -11.13 -2.62 -17.42
N ALA A 353 -11.32 -1.30 -17.24
CA ALA A 353 -11.89 -0.46 -18.29
C ALA A 353 -11.05 -0.47 -19.58
N GLU A 354 -9.72 -0.39 -19.45
CA GLU A 354 -8.81 -0.40 -20.61
C GLU A 354 -8.84 -1.72 -21.38
N VAL A 355 -9.09 -2.85 -20.71
CA VAL A 355 -9.21 -4.16 -21.35
C VAL A 355 -10.66 -4.53 -21.74
N GLY A 356 -11.60 -3.58 -21.65
CA GLY A 356 -13.00 -3.77 -22.07
C GLY A 356 -13.86 -4.54 -21.06
N LEU A 357 -13.45 -4.56 -19.79
CA LEU A 357 -14.12 -5.23 -18.69
C LEU A 357 -14.70 -4.22 -17.69
N ARG A 358 -15.77 -4.61 -16.99
CA ARG A 358 -16.39 -3.80 -15.92
C ARG A 358 -16.93 -4.69 -14.82
N VAL A 359 -16.68 -4.35 -13.55
CA VAL A 359 -17.41 -4.99 -12.43
C VAL A 359 -18.72 -4.26 -12.24
N ASP A 360 -19.81 -5.02 -12.15
CA ASP A 360 -21.16 -4.51 -11.87
C ASP A 360 -21.31 -4.12 -10.40
N GLY A 361 -21.84 -2.92 -10.15
CA GLY A 361 -22.08 -2.36 -8.81
C GLY A 361 -21.17 -1.18 -8.47
N ALA A 362 -21.34 -0.65 -7.25
CA ALA A 362 -20.56 0.50 -6.79
C ALA A 362 -19.13 0.08 -6.42
N GLN A 363 -18.15 0.62 -7.13
CA GLN A 363 -16.73 0.45 -6.80
C GLN A 363 -16.22 1.66 -6.00
N PRO A 364 -15.34 1.47 -5.00
CA PRO A 364 -14.67 2.57 -4.30
C PRO A 364 -13.77 3.38 -5.22
N GLY A 365 -13.04 2.68 -6.09
CA GLY A 365 -12.15 3.27 -7.07
C GLY A 365 -12.84 3.84 -8.30
N ARG A 366 -12.13 4.67 -9.05
CA ARG A 366 -12.55 5.19 -10.36
C ARG A 366 -11.46 4.99 -11.40
N SER A 367 -11.81 4.90 -12.67
CA SER A 367 -10.77 4.86 -13.71
C SER A 367 -9.96 6.15 -13.71
N LEU A 368 -8.63 6.00 -13.77
CA LEU A 368 -7.63 7.07 -13.83
C LEU A 368 -7.56 7.70 -15.24
N VAL A 369 -8.14 7.02 -16.23
CA VAL A 369 -8.16 7.46 -17.62
C VAL A 369 -9.48 8.17 -17.88
N GLY A 370 -9.38 9.44 -18.28
CA GLY A 370 -10.53 10.32 -18.46
C GLY A 370 -10.69 11.35 -17.33
N PRO A 371 -11.87 11.98 -17.24
CA PRO A 371 -12.13 13.05 -16.28
C PRO A 371 -12.20 12.50 -14.86
N LEU A 372 -11.46 13.14 -13.96
CA LEU A 372 -11.48 12.87 -12.52
C LEU A 372 -11.99 14.12 -11.79
N PRO A 373 -12.66 13.96 -10.63
CA PRO A 373 -12.98 15.11 -9.80
C PRO A 373 -11.70 15.76 -9.28
N GLU A 374 -11.66 17.10 -9.22
CA GLU A 374 -10.50 17.84 -8.71
C GLU A 374 -10.15 17.44 -7.26
N SER A 375 -11.16 17.10 -6.46
CA SER A 375 -10.99 16.63 -5.09
C SER A 375 -12.01 15.54 -4.78
N ARG A 376 -11.57 14.56 -3.98
CA ARG A 376 -12.40 13.52 -3.39
C ARG A 376 -11.79 13.08 -2.07
N PRO A 377 -12.59 12.49 -1.16
CA PRO A 377 -12.04 11.85 0.03
C PRO A 377 -11.19 10.62 -0.32
N VAL A 378 -10.12 10.42 0.43
CA VAL A 378 -9.31 9.19 0.43
C VAL A 378 -9.23 8.65 1.84
N LEU A 379 -9.63 7.39 2.01
CA LEU A 379 -9.53 6.65 3.27
C LEU A 379 -8.15 5.98 3.37
N LEU A 380 -7.53 6.10 4.54
CA LEU A 380 -6.24 5.50 4.90
C LEU A 380 -6.42 4.61 6.13
N GLU A 381 -5.90 3.40 6.11
CA GLU A 381 -6.12 2.43 7.18
C GLU A 381 -4.89 1.57 7.45
N SER A 382 -4.62 1.36 8.73
CA SER A 382 -3.63 0.38 9.20
C SER A 382 -4.04 -0.09 10.59
N PHE A 383 -3.29 -1.03 11.17
CA PHE A 383 -3.65 -1.60 12.46
C PHE A 383 -3.69 -0.55 13.58
N GLY A 384 -4.88 -0.27 14.12
CA GLY A 384 -5.05 0.67 15.23
C GLY A 384 -4.89 2.15 14.85
N ILE A 385 -4.87 2.48 13.56
CA ILE A 385 -4.80 3.85 13.06
C ILE A 385 -5.61 4.01 11.78
N ARG A 386 -6.30 5.14 11.65
CA ARG A 386 -7.10 5.49 10.48
C ARG A 386 -6.80 6.93 10.08
N GLY A 387 -7.06 7.26 8.83
CA GLY A 387 -7.01 8.63 8.38
C GLY A 387 -7.92 8.89 7.20
N VAL A 388 -8.24 10.16 6.99
CA VAL A 388 -8.96 10.62 5.80
C VAL A 388 -8.29 11.87 5.27
N ILE A 389 -8.15 11.94 3.95
CA ILE A 389 -7.73 13.15 3.24
C ILE A 389 -8.92 13.67 2.46
N ASP A 390 -9.26 14.93 2.65
CA ASP A 390 -10.30 15.61 1.88
C ASP A 390 -9.96 17.11 1.75
N ARG A 391 -10.10 17.66 0.52
CA ARG A 391 -9.86 19.09 0.22
C ARG A 391 -8.51 19.65 0.71
N GLY A 392 -7.48 18.82 0.73
CA GLY A 392 -6.12 19.19 1.18
C GLY A 392 -5.92 19.15 2.70
N MET A 393 -6.94 18.78 3.48
CA MET A 393 -6.83 18.51 4.90
C MET A 393 -6.68 17.02 5.14
N LYS A 394 -5.88 16.64 6.13
CA LYS A 394 -5.68 15.25 6.52
C LYS A 394 -5.90 15.08 8.01
N LEU A 395 -6.83 14.19 8.34
CA LEU A 395 -7.09 13.75 9.69
C LEU A 395 -6.41 12.39 9.91
N ILE A 396 -5.77 12.21 11.07
CA ILE A 396 -5.24 10.94 11.53
C ILE A 396 -5.81 10.65 12.92
N VAL A 397 -6.45 9.50 13.07
CA VAL A 397 -7.00 9.02 14.35
C VAL A 397 -6.27 7.72 14.73
N ARG A 398 -5.44 7.80 15.77
CA ARG A 398 -4.84 6.62 16.40
C ARG A 398 -5.79 6.08 17.45
N THR A 399 -6.32 4.88 17.22
CA THR A 399 -7.28 4.23 18.13
C THR A 399 -6.62 3.25 19.10
N TYR A 400 -5.33 2.91 18.90
CA TYR A 400 -4.58 2.00 19.75
C TYR A 400 -3.11 2.41 19.93
N PRO A 401 -2.55 2.30 21.15
CA PRO A 401 -3.25 2.05 22.43
C PRO A 401 -4.18 3.21 22.79
N ARG A 402 -5.15 2.96 23.70
CA ARG A 402 -6.06 4.02 24.20
C ARG A 402 -5.35 4.95 25.20
N PRO A 403 -5.81 6.21 25.38
CA PRO A 403 -6.95 6.85 24.69
C PRO A 403 -6.65 7.16 23.21
N ALA A 404 -7.70 7.35 22.41
CA ALA A 404 -7.52 7.71 21.02
C ALA A 404 -6.85 9.10 20.90
N VAL A 405 -5.99 9.26 19.90
CA VAL A 405 -5.32 10.54 19.61
C VAL A 405 -5.66 10.95 18.19
N THR A 406 -6.29 12.12 18.06
CA THR A 406 -6.65 12.73 16.79
C THR A 406 -5.65 13.84 16.45
N GLN A 407 -5.24 13.90 15.19
CA GLN A 407 -4.31 14.90 14.64
C GLN A 407 -4.85 15.42 13.31
N LEU A 408 -4.61 16.70 13.02
CA LEU A 408 -5.10 17.37 11.80
C LEU A 408 -3.98 18.16 11.13
N TYR A 409 -3.82 18.01 9.81
CA TYR A 409 -2.80 18.72 9.03
C TYR A 409 -3.38 19.35 7.76
N ASP A 410 -2.90 20.54 7.39
CA ASP A 410 -3.18 21.18 6.10
C ASP A 410 -2.04 20.88 5.13
N LEU A 411 -2.23 19.91 4.24
CA LEU A 411 -1.19 19.42 3.32
C LEU A 411 -0.73 20.45 2.29
N ARG A 412 -1.51 21.52 2.07
CA ARG A 412 -1.14 22.58 1.11
C ARG A 412 -0.14 23.55 1.73
N ARG A 413 -0.24 23.78 3.04
CA ARG A 413 0.61 24.71 3.79
C ARG A 413 1.73 23.99 4.54
N ASP A 414 1.47 22.77 4.96
CA ASP A 414 2.35 21.91 5.73
C ASP A 414 2.41 20.50 5.10
N PRO A 415 3.05 20.35 3.92
CA PRO A 415 3.15 19.06 3.23
C PRO A 415 4.01 18.02 3.97
N HIS A 416 4.69 18.44 5.05
CA HIS A 416 5.52 17.58 5.90
C HIS A 416 4.92 17.32 7.28
N GLU A 417 3.66 17.74 7.50
CA GLU A 417 2.85 17.42 8.68
C GLU A 417 3.56 17.73 10.01
N ARG A 418 4.21 18.90 10.07
CA ARG A 418 4.95 19.39 11.24
C ARG A 418 4.08 20.10 12.26
N HIS A 419 2.90 20.58 11.88
CA HIS A 419 2.06 21.41 12.71
C HIS A 419 0.65 20.84 12.81
N ASP A 420 0.36 20.23 13.97
CA ASP A 420 -0.94 19.64 14.29
C ASP A 420 -1.95 20.73 14.63
N LEU A 421 -2.99 20.84 13.80
CA LEU A 421 -4.05 21.85 13.87
C LEU A 421 -5.29 21.37 14.64
N ALA A 422 -5.28 20.16 15.22
CA ALA A 422 -6.50 19.57 15.80
C ALA A 422 -7.13 20.45 16.90
N ALA A 423 -6.29 21.06 17.76
CA ALA A 423 -6.75 21.98 18.81
C ALA A 423 -7.20 23.35 18.26
N GLU A 424 -6.65 23.76 17.11
CA GLU A 424 -6.92 25.08 16.50
C GLU A 424 -8.14 25.06 15.58
N ARG A 425 -8.54 23.89 15.07
CA ARG A 425 -9.63 23.73 14.10
C ARG A 425 -10.58 22.58 14.47
N PRO A 426 -11.26 22.64 15.63
CA PRO A 426 -12.13 21.57 16.10
C PRO A 426 -13.30 21.26 15.14
N GLU A 427 -13.86 22.28 14.47
CA GLU A 427 -14.95 22.07 13.49
C GLU A 427 -14.50 21.24 12.28
N GLU A 428 -13.23 21.41 11.85
CA GLU A 428 -12.67 20.64 10.74
C GLU A 428 -12.33 19.20 11.15
N VAL A 429 -11.92 19.02 12.41
CA VAL A 429 -11.79 17.69 13.02
C VAL A 429 -13.14 16.97 13.01
N GLU A 430 -14.19 17.59 13.53
CA GLU A 430 -15.52 16.99 13.59
C GLU A 430 -16.05 16.62 12.19
N ARG A 431 -15.88 17.52 11.21
CA ARG A 431 -16.25 17.25 9.81
C ARG A 431 -15.53 16.04 9.25
N LEU A 432 -14.21 15.94 9.45
CA LEU A 432 -13.41 14.85 8.92
C LEU A 432 -13.61 13.54 9.69
N GLU A 433 -13.90 13.58 10.98
CA GLU A 433 -14.28 12.40 11.76
C GLU A 433 -15.64 11.86 11.28
N ALA A 434 -16.63 12.73 11.05
CA ALA A 434 -17.92 12.33 10.49
C ALA A 434 -17.76 11.72 9.10
N LEU A 435 -16.94 12.34 8.23
CA LEU A 435 -16.63 11.82 6.89
C LEU A 435 -15.88 10.49 6.96
N LEU A 436 -14.91 10.35 7.87
CA LEU A 436 -14.18 9.11 8.09
C LEU A 436 -15.14 7.97 8.46
N GLU A 437 -16.08 8.23 9.38
CA GLU A 437 -17.07 7.24 9.76
C GLU A 437 -18.07 6.97 8.63
N GLU A 438 -18.50 7.97 7.86
CA GLU A 438 -19.34 7.78 6.67
C GLU A 438 -18.67 6.87 5.62
N LEU A 439 -17.40 7.11 5.28
CA LEU A 439 -16.66 6.30 4.31
C LEU A 439 -16.49 4.85 4.77
N ARG A 440 -16.50 4.64 6.09
CA ARG A 440 -16.45 3.30 6.70
C ARG A 440 -17.84 2.67 6.87
N ARG A 441 -18.93 3.43 6.72
CA ARG A 441 -20.30 2.90 6.70
C ARG A 441 -20.57 2.22 5.36
N GLY A 442 -20.03 1.02 5.24
CA GLY A 442 -20.37 0.03 4.23
C GLY A 442 -20.09 -1.30 4.87
N LEU A 443 -21.09 -2.20 4.88
CA LEU A 443 -21.11 -3.51 5.54
C LEU A 443 -19.70 -3.98 5.92
N PHE A 444 -19.42 -4.00 7.22
CA PHE A 444 -18.54 -5.00 7.78
C PHE A 444 -19.14 -6.34 7.35
N VAL A 445 -18.85 -6.78 6.13
CA VAL A 445 -18.73 -8.20 5.91
C VAL A 445 -17.62 -8.53 6.87
N ALA A 446 -17.96 -9.22 7.95
CA ALA A 446 -16.96 -9.96 8.69
C ALA A 446 -16.36 -10.92 7.65
N SER A 447 -15.40 -10.42 6.86
CA SER A 447 -14.46 -11.24 6.12
C SER A 447 -14.05 -12.28 7.14
N ARG A 448 -14.14 -13.56 6.80
CA ARG A 448 -13.72 -14.61 7.72
C ARG A 448 -12.22 -14.45 7.84
N VAL A 449 -11.79 -13.64 8.80
CA VAL A 449 -10.39 -13.41 9.07
C VAL A 449 -9.87 -14.70 9.65
N SER A 450 -9.16 -15.45 8.82
CA SER A 450 -8.39 -16.61 9.25
C SER A 450 -6.94 -16.19 9.42
N ASP A 451 -6.29 -16.74 10.44
CA ASP A 451 -4.85 -16.60 10.59
C ASP A 451 -4.13 -17.41 9.50
N ALA A 452 -3.03 -16.86 8.99
CA ALA A 452 -2.15 -17.49 8.03
C ALA A 452 -1.24 -18.50 8.75
N GLU A 453 -1.22 -19.73 8.24
CA GLU A 453 -0.23 -20.73 8.64
C GLU A 453 1.01 -20.57 7.77
N LEU A 454 2.12 -20.11 8.37
CA LEU A 454 3.35 -19.80 7.63
C LEU A 454 4.23 -21.03 7.46
N ASP A 455 4.59 -21.34 6.22
CA ASP A 455 5.70 -22.24 5.92
C ASP A 455 7.06 -21.60 6.30
N GLU A 456 8.12 -22.43 6.35
CA GLU A 456 9.43 -21.97 6.81
C GLU A 456 10.05 -20.91 5.88
N SER A 457 9.84 -21.04 4.56
CA SER A 457 10.39 -20.10 3.59
C SER A 457 9.70 -18.74 3.64
N THR A 458 8.37 -18.70 3.79
CA THR A 458 7.60 -17.47 3.98
C THR A 458 8.00 -16.78 5.28
N ARG A 459 8.07 -17.53 6.39
CA ARG A 459 8.54 -17.01 7.68
C ARG A 459 9.92 -16.39 7.55
N ARG A 460 10.86 -17.09 6.90
CA ARG A 460 12.24 -16.62 6.71
C ARG A 460 12.31 -15.32 5.92
N GLN A 461 11.52 -15.19 4.86
CA GLN A 461 11.47 -13.98 4.04
C GLN A 461 10.87 -12.80 4.81
N LEU A 462 9.81 -13.02 5.60
CA LEU A 462 9.23 -11.98 6.45
C LEU A 462 10.19 -11.53 7.55
N GLN A 463 10.96 -12.46 8.12
CA GLN A 463 12.04 -12.11 9.06
C GLN A 463 13.12 -11.28 8.36
N GLU A 464 13.53 -11.62 7.14
CA GLU A 464 14.53 -10.87 6.36
C GLU A 464 14.12 -9.43 6.06
N LEU A 465 12.82 -9.23 5.84
CA LEU A 465 12.23 -7.91 5.67
C LEU A 465 11.95 -7.21 7.01
N GLY A 466 12.21 -7.86 8.16
CA GLY A 466 12.02 -7.26 9.49
C GLY A 466 10.54 -7.08 9.87
N TYR A 467 9.65 -7.90 9.31
CA TYR A 467 8.23 -7.89 9.66
C TYR A 467 7.92 -8.69 10.93
N ILE A 468 8.65 -9.79 11.16
CA ILE A 468 8.45 -10.67 12.32
C ILE A 468 9.81 -11.05 12.93
N ASP A 469 9.78 -11.36 14.23
CA ASP A 469 10.93 -11.85 15.02
C ASP A 469 11.27 -13.33 14.73
#